data_AF-A0A954I027-F1
#
_entry.id   AF-A0A954I027-F1
#
_cell.length_a   1.000
_cell.length_b   1.000
_cell.length_c   1.000
_cell.angle_alpha   90.00
_cell.angle_beta   90.00
_cell.angle_gamma   90.00
#
_symmetry.space_group_name_H-M   'P 1'
#
loop_
_entity.id
_entity.type
_entity.pdbx_description
1 polymer ?
#
loop_
_entity_poly.entity_id
_entity_poly.type
_entity_poly.pdbx_seq_one_letter_code
_entity_poly.pdbx_strand_id
1 'polypeptide(L)'
;MAAPFVIACTHCESRLKLKDPSLAGKRIRCPKCGEPFVIAGGKADGNKTVAARPAKSQEEFSFLKHVDEEHYEAPEGTAGEDDEFGELPPSPLQQRKTAGKSGGKKKRKRASSGPGAGKVAMIAGLLVLGLALVGGVGYGLYLIISGLGGPSANRFAWLPDDSEMVVEVRVADLWNSEALQPLTSSQAAGQLRERFKSEAHISLTDVDRMVVGSKLKSKEPVVVVYARTPFDVPATTANHSKSDYGGQTLYASPSGNVSVFFPDSTTAVTRRETPLKAVIDRNGQSAATARFANLPIGGHVVVGSLKPADANLMPPSDPGATPIDLQNVAMGAIALECTQNIDIHLAFECASESAAETLAGQLETDRSEGLRKIQMQKDAMKSNPLAGLVGGNAMLNTFETMLENYKIASSGKNVTGDVKLPGKVIKDLSDAINMMLPAMMQSFERSSGLNGAGGAPPAAFEVPATVPSEGQSTGSTPPTEHSEHAEAP
;
A
#
# COMPACT_ATOMS: atom_id res chain seq x y z
N MET A 1 50.56 -18.49 18.78
CA MET A 1 49.71 -17.44 19.39
C MET A 1 49.46 -16.38 18.34
N ALA A 2 48.25 -15.86 18.19
CA ALA A 2 47.98 -14.77 17.24
C ALA A 2 48.64 -13.47 17.71
N ALA A 3 49.11 -12.64 16.77
CA ALA A 3 49.64 -11.32 17.10
C ALA A 3 48.49 -10.40 17.55
N PRO A 4 48.67 -9.58 18.61
CA PRO A 4 47.64 -8.63 19.03
C PRO A 4 47.45 -7.55 17.97
N PHE A 5 46.20 -7.26 17.61
CA PHE A 5 45.85 -6.24 16.64
C PHE A 5 45.23 -5.01 17.34
N VAL A 6 45.27 -3.86 16.67
CA VAL A 6 44.83 -2.58 17.23
C VAL A 6 43.71 -2.00 16.39
N ILE A 7 42.63 -1.61 17.04
CA ILE A 7 41.46 -0.99 16.40
C ILE A 7 41.15 0.35 17.04
N ALA A 8 40.57 1.28 16.29
CA ALA A 8 40.06 2.55 16.82
C ALA A 8 38.56 2.43 17.13
N CYS A 9 38.12 3.00 18.25
CA CYS A 9 36.69 3.16 18.53
C CYS A 9 36.09 4.23 17.62
N THR A 10 34.96 3.93 16.97
CA THR A 10 34.26 4.84 16.04
C THR A 10 33.67 6.09 16.68
N HIS A 11 33.58 6.15 18.02
CA HIS A 11 32.95 7.26 18.74
C HIS A 11 33.94 8.22 19.42
N CYS A 12 35.09 7.70 19.89
CA CYS A 12 36.05 8.48 20.69
C CYS A 12 37.52 8.27 20.26
N GLU A 13 37.74 7.64 19.09
CA GLU A 13 39.02 7.38 18.43
C GLU A 13 40.07 6.60 19.26
N SER A 14 39.72 6.16 20.47
CA SER A 14 40.65 5.47 21.35
C SER A 14 41.08 4.12 20.76
N ARG A 15 42.39 3.86 20.83
CA ARG A 15 43.01 2.66 20.25
C ARG A 15 42.98 1.51 21.24
N LEU A 16 42.19 0.48 20.94
CA LEU A 16 42.07 -0.73 21.75
C LEU A 16 42.96 -1.84 21.17
N LYS A 17 43.80 -2.45 22.02
CA LYS A 17 44.62 -3.62 21.67
C LYS A 17 43.85 -4.89 22.02
N LEU A 18 43.51 -5.71 21.03
CA LEU A 18 42.82 -6.98 21.21
C LEU A 18 43.80 -8.15 21.04
N LYS A 19 43.76 -9.10 21.97
CA LYS A 19 44.59 -10.31 21.95
C LYS A 19 43.96 -11.45 21.15
N ASP A 20 42.64 -11.45 20.99
CA ASP A 20 41.89 -12.52 20.32
C ASP A 20 41.30 -12.05 18.98
N PRO A 21 41.78 -12.56 17.83
CA PRO A 21 41.20 -12.27 16.52
C PRO A 21 39.78 -12.81 16.33
N SER A 22 39.30 -13.74 17.18
CA SER A 22 37.91 -14.23 17.14
C SER A 22 36.88 -13.15 17.47
N LEU A 23 37.32 -11.96 17.91
CA LEU A 23 36.46 -10.80 18.15
C LEU A 23 36.17 -9.98 16.88
N ALA A 24 36.87 -10.22 15.76
CA ALA A 24 36.52 -9.60 14.49
C ALA A 24 35.05 -9.91 14.10
N GLY A 25 34.30 -8.89 13.70
CA GLY A 25 32.85 -8.97 13.43
C GLY A 25 31.95 -8.97 14.67
N LYS A 26 32.49 -9.12 15.89
CA LYS A 26 31.70 -9.07 17.14
C LYS A 26 31.56 -7.62 17.64
N ARG A 27 30.47 -7.36 18.38
CA ARG A 27 30.20 -6.07 19.02
C ARG A 27 30.83 -6.04 20.41
N ILE A 28 31.64 -5.02 20.70
CA ILE A 28 32.31 -4.83 21.99
C ILE A 28 32.07 -3.41 22.52
N ARG A 29 32.13 -3.22 23.84
CA ARG A 29 32.08 -1.87 24.44
C ARG A 29 33.48 -1.25 24.49
N CYS A 30 33.56 0.03 24.13
CA CYS A 30 34.78 0.81 24.31
C CYS A 30 35.06 1.06 25.81
N PRO A 31 36.26 0.76 26.34
CA PRO A 31 36.56 1.02 27.75
C PRO A 31 36.75 2.51 28.09
N LYS A 32 36.82 3.40 27.09
CA LYS A 32 36.99 4.85 27.29
C LYS A 32 35.67 5.62 27.30
N CYS A 33 34.72 5.31 26.41
CA CYS A 33 33.42 5.99 26.32
C CYS A 33 32.20 5.10 26.67
N GLY A 34 32.39 3.79 26.84
CA GLY A 34 31.31 2.84 27.14
C GLY A 34 30.46 2.39 25.94
N GLU A 35 30.51 3.11 24.81
CA GLU A 35 29.66 2.84 23.65
C GLU A 35 30.00 1.50 22.95
N PRO A 36 28.98 0.73 22.50
CA PRO A 36 29.16 -0.58 21.86
C PRO A 36 29.32 -0.48 20.34
N PHE A 37 30.54 -0.71 19.84
CA PHE A 37 30.89 -0.67 18.42
C PHE A 37 31.24 -2.07 17.87
N VAL A 38 31.12 -2.25 16.56
CA VAL A 38 31.44 -3.51 15.86
C VAL A 38 32.87 -3.45 15.34
N ILE A 39 33.62 -4.53 15.55
CA ILE A 39 35.00 -4.65 15.04
C ILE A 39 34.90 -4.98 13.54
N ALA A 40 35.21 -4.01 12.68
CA ALA A 40 35.22 -4.22 11.23
C ALA A 40 36.12 -5.43 10.89
N GLY A 41 35.51 -6.46 10.32
CA GLY A 41 36.15 -7.74 9.99
C GLY A 41 37.05 -7.65 8.78
N GLY A 42 38.12 -6.86 8.86
CA GLY A 42 39.20 -6.90 7.88
C GLY A 42 39.80 -8.29 7.87
N LYS A 43 39.65 -9.02 6.76
CA LYS A 43 40.50 -10.17 6.48
C LYS A 43 41.95 -9.68 6.57
N ALA A 44 42.80 -10.41 7.28
CA ALA A 44 44.19 -10.03 7.50
C ALA A 44 45.01 -10.26 6.22
N ASP A 45 44.80 -9.39 5.22
CA ASP A 45 45.62 -9.36 4.02
C ASP A 45 47.07 -9.04 4.43
N GLY A 46 47.97 -9.91 3.98
CA GLY A 46 49.32 -10.01 4.53
C GLY A 46 50.09 -8.69 4.44
N ASN A 47 50.71 -8.32 5.56
CA ASN A 47 51.64 -7.21 5.74
C ASN A 47 52.66 -7.11 4.59
N LYS A 48 52.37 -6.28 3.57
CA LYS A 48 53.32 -5.91 2.53
C LYS A 48 53.97 -4.60 2.93
N THR A 49 55.23 -4.70 3.36
CA THR A 49 56.08 -3.59 3.78
C THR A 49 56.06 -2.44 2.77
N VAL A 50 55.67 -1.25 3.22
CA VAL A 50 55.69 -0.02 2.40
C VAL A 50 57.14 0.38 2.15
N ALA A 51 57.61 0.17 0.92
CA ALA A 51 58.90 0.63 0.44
C ALA A 51 58.78 2.01 -0.24
N ALA A 52 59.88 2.75 -0.19
CA ALA A 52 60.04 4.17 -0.54
C ALA A 52 59.33 4.69 -1.81
N ARG A 53 58.73 5.88 -1.64
CA ARG A 53 58.39 6.89 -2.65
C ARG A 53 59.57 7.26 -3.56
N PRO A 54 59.38 7.31 -4.88
CA PRO A 54 60.03 8.27 -5.78
C PRO A 54 59.03 9.34 -6.26
N ALA A 55 59.52 10.35 -6.98
CA ALA A 55 58.76 11.56 -7.32
C ALA A 55 58.72 11.82 -8.84
N LYS A 56 57.75 12.67 -9.25
CA LYS A 56 57.60 13.35 -10.55
C LYS A 56 57.40 12.48 -11.80
N SER A 57 56.23 12.67 -12.42
CA SER A 57 56.14 13.20 -13.78
C SER A 57 54.75 13.81 -14.01
N GLN A 58 54.69 15.11 -14.30
CA GLN A 58 53.60 15.65 -15.11
C GLN A 58 53.86 15.20 -16.55
N GLU A 59 52.85 14.76 -17.29
CA GLU A 59 52.55 15.28 -18.63
C GLU A 59 51.25 14.68 -19.20
N GLU A 60 50.61 15.52 -20.02
CA GLU A 60 49.66 15.23 -21.11
C GLU A 60 48.78 13.97 -21.09
N PHE A 61 47.47 14.18 -20.94
CA PHE A 61 46.50 13.58 -21.86
C PHE A 61 45.38 14.59 -22.20
N SER A 62 45.70 15.52 -23.09
CA SER A 62 44.73 16.40 -23.74
C SER A 62 44.12 15.69 -24.96
N PHE A 63 43.16 14.80 -24.74
CA PHE A 63 42.46 14.14 -25.85
C PHE A 63 41.02 13.73 -25.51
N LEU A 64 40.10 14.69 -25.57
CA LEU A 64 38.85 14.56 -26.34
C LEU A 64 38.25 15.96 -26.55
N LYS A 65 37.85 16.23 -27.79
CA LYS A 65 37.65 17.57 -28.35
C LYS A 65 36.30 17.58 -29.07
N HIS A 66 35.53 18.65 -28.87
CA HIS A 66 34.30 19.04 -29.57
C HIS A 66 33.22 17.96 -29.76
N VAL A 67 32.07 18.18 -29.11
CA VAL A 67 30.77 17.87 -29.72
C VAL A 67 30.13 19.23 -29.95
N ASP A 68 29.73 19.49 -31.18
CA ASP A 68 29.26 20.81 -31.61
C ASP A 68 27.86 21.14 -31.09
N GLU A 69 27.65 22.45 -30.90
CA GLU A 69 26.47 23.05 -30.30
C GLU A 69 25.41 23.30 -31.39
N GLU A 70 24.66 22.26 -31.77
CA GLU A 70 23.60 22.41 -32.78
C GLU A 70 22.39 23.18 -32.24
N HIS A 71 22.06 24.27 -32.94
CA HIS A 71 20.86 25.09 -32.80
C HIS A 71 19.59 24.23 -32.67
N TYR A 72 18.86 24.40 -31.56
CA TYR A 72 17.45 24.03 -31.48
C TYR A 72 16.61 25.30 -31.45
N GLU A 73 16.06 25.67 -32.61
CA GLU A 73 15.14 26.80 -32.74
C GLU A 73 13.82 26.49 -32.02
N ALA A 74 13.40 27.39 -31.13
CA ALA A 74 12.12 27.28 -30.46
C ALA A 74 10.99 27.73 -31.42
N PRO A 75 9.92 26.94 -31.61
CA PRO A 75 8.78 27.39 -32.41
C PRO A 75 8.01 28.48 -31.68
N GLU A 76 8.01 29.69 -32.25
CA GLU A 76 7.10 30.77 -31.87
C GLU A 76 5.70 30.55 -32.48
N GLY A 77 4.67 30.93 -31.72
CA GLY A 77 3.26 30.84 -32.13
C GLY A 77 2.46 29.86 -31.24
N THR A 78 1.25 30.16 -30.79
CA THR A 78 0.32 31.22 -31.23
C THR A 78 -0.36 31.90 -30.05
N ALA A 79 -0.53 33.22 -30.14
CA ALA A 79 -1.49 33.93 -29.28
C ALA A 79 -2.93 33.54 -29.67
N GLY A 80 -3.78 33.35 -28.67
CA GLY A 80 -5.19 33.00 -28.84
C GLY A 80 -5.98 33.31 -27.56
N GLU A 81 -6.65 34.47 -27.60
CA GLU A 81 -8.08 34.64 -27.31
C GLU A 81 -8.58 34.37 -25.87
N ASP A 82 -8.50 35.42 -25.04
CA ASP A 82 -9.65 36.11 -24.46
C ASP A 82 -10.96 35.30 -24.23
N ASP A 83 -11.07 34.60 -23.10
CA ASP A 83 -12.36 34.19 -22.52
C ASP A 83 -12.84 35.22 -21.48
N GLU A 84 -13.67 36.16 -21.95
CA GLU A 84 -14.20 37.29 -21.17
C GLU A 84 -15.13 36.83 -20.02
N PHE A 85 -14.92 37.39 -18.84
CA PHE A 85 -15.54 36.96 -17.59
C PHE A 85 -17.00 37.45 -17.49
N GLY A 86 -17.95 36.71 -18.07
CA GLY A 86 -19.36 37.07 -18.12
C GLY A 86 -20.01 37.34 -16.75
N GLU A 87 -20.29 38.60 -16.45
CA GLU A 87 -20.97 39.03 -15.23
C GLU A 87 -22.43 38.53 -15.18
N LEU A 88 -22.83 37.96 -14.04
CA LEU A 88 -24.20 37.49 -13.81
C LEU A 88 -25.13 38.68 -13.47
N PRO A 89 -26.26 38.87 -14.19
CA PRO A 89 -27.22 39.92 -13.85
C PRO A 89 -27.95 39.64 -12.52
N PRO A 90 -28.32 40.69 -11.75
CA PRO A 90 -28.84 40.55 -10.40
C PRO A 90 -30.27 39.99 -10.35
N SER A 91 -30.57 39.24 -9.28
CA SER A 91 -31.87 38.63 -9.05
C SER A 91 -32.95 39.65 -8.62
N PRO A 92 -34.14 39.69 -9.27
CA PRO A 92 -35.25 40.48 -8.78
C PRO A 92 -36.03 39.74 -7.68
N LEU A 93 -36.19 40.40 -6.54
CA LEU A 93 -37.10 40.02 -5.46
C LEU A 93 -38.56 40.07 -5.93
N GLN A 94 -39.32 38.98 -5.79
CA GLN A 94 -40.78 39.05 -5.69
C GLN A 94 -41.34 38.13 -4.60
N GLN A 95 -41.86 38.76 -3.55
CA GLN A 95 -42.85 38.14 -2.67
C GLN A 95 -44.21 38.11 -3.37
N ARG A 96 -44.92 36.98 -3.34
CA ARG A 96 -46.37 37.02 -3.10
C ARG A 96 -46.93 35.69 -2.59
N LYS A 97 -47.84 35.80 -1.62
CA LYS A 97 -48.65 34.71 -1.09
C LYS A 97 -49.86 34.49 -2.02
N THR A 98 -50.18 33.25 -2.34
CA THR A 98 -51.58 32.80 -2.55
C THR A 98 -51.69 31.31 -2.21
N ALA A 99 -52.84 30.93 -1.66
CA ALA A 99 -53.15 29.54 -1.31
C ALA A 99 -53.77 28.81 -2.51
N GLY A 100 -53.64 27.48 -2.56
CA GLY A 100 -54.53 26.68 -3.41
C GLY A 100 -54.03 25.31 -3.87
N LYS A 101 -54.71 24.27 -3.37
CA LYS A 101 -55.16 23.08 -4.12
C LYS A 101 -54.13 22.00 -4.56
N SER A 102 -54.20 20.90 -3.83
CA SER A 102 -53.99 19.48 -4.23
C SER A 102 -53.65 19.15 -5.69
N GLY A 103 -52.55 18.40 -5.90
CA GLY A 103 -52.28 17.72 -7.17
C GLY A 103 -51.08 16.75 -7.17
N GLY A 104 -51.36 15.45 -7.32
CA GLY A 104 -50.47 14.41 -7.93
C GLY A 104 -48.97 14.35 -7.58
N LYS A 105 -48.58 13.44 -6.66
CA LYS A 105 -47.18 12.98 -6.51
C LYS A 105 -46.68 12.23 -7.77
N LYS A 106 -46.06 12.94 -8.72
CA LYS A 106 -45.36 12.32 -9.87
C LYS A 106 -43.97 11.82 -9.44
N LYS A 107 -43.82 10.51 -9.20
CA LYS A 107 -42.52 9.86 -8.89
C LYS A 107 -41.52 10.11 -10.03
N ARG A 108 -40.55 11.00 -9.83
CA ARG A 108 -39.32 11.06 -10.64
C ARG A 108 -38.43 9.87 -10.27
N LYS A 109 -38.26 8.91 -11.19
CA LYS A 109 -37.22 7.88 -11.06
C LYS A 109 -35.86 8.57 -11.15
N ARG A 110 -35.06 8.52 -10.08
CA ARG A 110 -33.64 8.90 -10.14
C ARG A 110 -32.90 7.82 -10.91
N ALA A 111 -32.04 8.21 -11.86
CA ALA A 111 -31.17 7.27 -12.55
C ALA A 111 -30.19 6.64 -11.55
N SER A 112 -30.07 5.32 -11.58
CA SER A 112 -29.11 4.56 -10.77
C SER A 112 -27.73 4.67 -11.40
N SER A 113 -26.80 5.37 -10.73
CA SER A 113 -25.37 5.31 -11.05
C SER A 113 -24.85 3.88 -10.85
N GLY A 114 -24.09 3.37 -11.83
CA GLY A 114 -23.70 1.96 -11.89
C GLY A 114 -22.69 1.54 -10.81
N PRO A 115 -22.75 0.28 -10.31
CA PRO A 115 -21.92 -0.20 -9.20
C PRO A 115 -20.53 -0.70 -9.67
N GLY A 116 -19.70 0.20 -10.24
CA GLY A 116 -18.41 -0.17 -10.83
C GLY A 116 -17.15 0.05 -9.97
N ALA A 117 -17.08 1.15 -9.21
CA ALA A 117 -15.78 1.68 -8.76
C ALA A 117 -15.36 1.34 -7.31
N GLY A 118 -16.28 0.94 -6.43
CA GLY A 118 -16.00 0.82 -4.99
C GLY A 118 -15.36 -0.50 -4.54
N LYS A 119 -15.50 -1.59 -5.31
CA LYS A 119 -15.23 -2.95 -4.82
C LYS A 119 -13.75 -3.33 -4.77
N VAL A 120 -12.90 -2.79 -5.65
CA VAL A 120 -11.47 -3.16 -5.72
C VAL A 120 -10.68 -2.55 -4.55
N ALA A 121 -10.93 -1.27 -4.23
CA ALA A 121 -10.36 -0.63 -3.03
C ALA A 121 -10.82 -1.34 -1.74
N MET A 122 -12.06 -1.83 -1.71
CA MET A 122 -12.60 -2.57 -0.56
C MET A 122 -11.94 -3.94 -0.36
N ILE A 123 -11.44 -4.61 -1.41
CA ILE A 123 -10.77 -5.92 -1.28
C ILE A 123 -9.34 -5.77 -0.73
N ALA A 124 -8.57 -4.78 -1.22
CA ALA A 124 -7.28 -4.43 -0.62
C ALA A 124 -7.48 -3.94 0.83
N GLY A 125 -8.49 -3.10 1.04
CA GLY A 125 -8.91 -2.64 2.37
C GLY A 125 -9.29 -3.79 3.31
N LEU A 126 -10.09 -4.78 2.88
CA LEU A 126 -10.53 -5.90 3.73
C LEU A 126 -9.45 -6.94 3.97
N LEU A 127 -8.53 -7.18 3.04
CA LEU A 127 -7.37 -8.05 3.30
C LEU A 127 -6.41 -7.39 4.29
N VAL A 128 -6.12 -6.10 4.11
CA VAL A 128 -5.25 -5.36 5.03
C VAL A 128 -5.92 -5.16 6.39
N LEU A 129 -7.21 -4.80 6.44
CA LEU A 129 -7.97 -4.59 7.69
C LEU A 129 -8.33 -5.92 8.41
N GLY A 130 -8.54 -7.01 7.65
CA GLY A 130 -8.76 -8.35 8.19
C GLY A 130 -7.48 -8.95 8.78
N LEU A 131 -6.32 -8.68 8.15
CA LEU A 131 -5.00 -8.91 8.75
C LEU A 131 -4.66 -7.84 9.81
N ALA A 132 -5.41 -6.74 9.91
CA ALA A 132 -5.17 -5.67 10.88
C ALA A 132 -5.83 -5.88 12.24
N LEU A 133 -6.63 -6.92 12.41
CA LEU A 133 -7.22 -7.24 13.71
C LEU A 133 -6.25 -8.01 14.61
N VAL A 134 -4.96 -8.12 14.23
CA VAL A 134 -4.04 -9.11 14.74
C VAL A 134 -2.51 -8.73 14.61
N GLY A 135 -1.75 -8.37 15.70
CA GLY A 135 -0.24 -8.49 15.79
C GLY A 135 0.70 -7.70 16.78
N GLY A 136 1.34 -8.31 17.82
CA GLY A 136 2.42 -7.77 18.71
C GLY A 136 2.44 -7.88 20.28
N VAL A 137 3.15 -8.86 20.86
CA VAL A 137 3.67 -8.80 22.28
C VAL A 137 5.20 -8.90 22.38
N GLY A 138 5.94 -8.84 21.27
CA GLY A 138 7.42 -8.78 21.27
C GLY A 138 8.00 -7.44 21.77
N TYR A 139 7.17 -6.40 21.83
CA TYR A 139 7.61 -5.00 21.86
C TYR A 139 8.43 -4.58 23.12
N GLY A 140 8.18 -5.22 24.28
CA GLY A 140 8.78 -4.83 25.57
C GLY A 140 10.30 -5.01 25.68
N LEU A 141 10.89 -5.98 24.97
CA LEU A 141 12.36 -6.09 24.82
C LEU A 141 12.85 -5.47 23.51
N TYR A 142 12.01 -5.43 22.48
CA TYR A 142 12.39 -4.87 21.18
C TYR A 142 12.65 -3.36 21.23
N LEU A 143 11.89 -2.59 22.01
CA LEU A 143 12.07 -1.13 22.15
C LEU A 143 13.48 -0.71 22.62
N ILE A 144 14.16 -1.55 23.40
CA ILE A 144 15.51 -1.26 23.92
C ILE A 144 16.60 -1.65 22.89
N ILE A 145 16.26 -2.47 21.89
CA ILE A 145 17.18 -2.99 20.87
C ILE A 145 16.99 -2.29 19.51
N SER A 146 15.77 -1.86 19.18
CA SER A 146 15.41 -1.24 17.90
C SER A 146 15.79 0.24 17.79
N GLY A 147 16.14 0.90 18.91
CA GLY A 147 16.85 2.18 18.91
C GLY A 147 18.29 2.12 18.35
N LEU A 148 18.74 0.95 17.88
CA LEU A 148 20.07 0.71 17.28
C LEU A 148 20.00 -0.03 15.92
N GLY A 149 18.84 -0.01 15.25
CA GLY A 149 18.70 -0.49 13.88
C GLY A 149 19.34 0.47 12.87
N GLY A 150 20.01 -0.08 11.83
CA GLY A 150 20.56 0.70 10.72
C GLY A 150 19.49 1.53 9.98
N PRO A 151 19.88 2.58 9.24
CA PRO A 151 18.99 3.66 8.87
C PRO A 151 17.78 3.19 8.04
N SER A 152 16.61 3.24 8.67
CA SER A 152 15.27 3.19 8.06
C SER A 152 14.99 4.40 7.13
N ALA A 153 15.97 5.29 6.96
CA ALA A 153 15.90 6.55 6.21
C ALA A 153 15.39 6.41 4.77
N ASN A 154 15.52 5.22 4.15
CA ASN A 154 15.08 5.00 2.77
C ASN A 154 13.78 4.17 2.66
N ARG A 155 13.08 3.80 3.74
CA ARG A 155 11.88 2.92 3.66
C ARG A 155 10.80 3.47 2.71
N PHE A 156 10.72 4.80 2.59
CA PHE A 156 9.75 5.53 1.74
C PHE A 156 10.41 6.34 0.62
N ALA A 157 11.70 6.17 0.35
CA ALA A 157 12.48 6.99 -0.61
C ALA A 157 11.83 7.05 -2.01
N TRP A 158 11.22 5.94 -2.44
CA TRP A 158 10.61 5.78 -3.76
C TRP A 158 9.09 6.02 -3.80
N LEU A 159 8.49 6.47 -2.70
CA LEU A 159 7.06 6.78 -2.66
C LEU A 159 6.74 8.17 -3.27
N PRO A 160 5.51 8.41 -3.76
CA PRO A 160 5.03 9.73 -4.16
C PRO A 160 5.07 10.71 -2.98
N ASP A 161 5.48 11.96 -3.22
CA ASP A 161 5.47 13.01 -2.19
C ASP A 161 4.05 13.30 -1.65
N ASP A 162 3.06 13.16 -2.54
CA ASP A 162 1.64 13.34 -2.23
C ASP A 162 0.97 12.08 -1.66
N SER A 163 1.74 11.08 -1.23
CA SER A 163 1.22 9.94 -0.47
C SER A 163 0.50 10.44 0.78
N GLU A 164 -0.75 10.03 0.92
CA GLU A 164 -1.59 10.29 2.11
C GLU A 164 -1.77 9.01 2.93
N MET A 165 -1.57 7.84 2.31
CA MET A 165 -1.63 6.52 2.90
C MET A 165 -0.42 5.68 2.49
N VAL A 166 0.09 4.87 3.41
CA VAL A 166 1.15 3.90 3.19
C VAL A 166 0.77 2.54 3.78
N VAL A 167 1.12 1.45 3.09
CA VAL A 167 1.06 0.08 3.62
C VAL A 167 2.42 -0.60 3.42
N GLU A 168 3.14 -0.89 4.49
CA GLU A 168 4.36 -1.69 4.50
C GLU A 168 4.03 -3.12 4.94
N VAL A 169 4.49 -4.13 4.19
CA VAL A 169 4.31 -5.55 4.47
C VAL A 169 5.68 -6.21 4.43
N ARG A 170 6.16 -6.74 5.56
CA ARG A 170 7.39 -7.56 5.63
C ARG A 170 7.10 -8.96 5.13
N VAL A 171 7.12 -9.15 3.81
CA VAL A 171 6.59 -10.35 3.13
C VAL A 171 7.23 -11.63 3.67
N ALA A 172 8.56 -11.71 3.72
CA ALA A 172 9.25 -12.89 4.22
C ALA A 172 9.00 -13.17 5.71
N ASP A 173 8.93 -12.15 6.56
CA ASP A 173 8.70 -12.33 8.00
C ASP A 173 7.24 -12.78 8.25
N LEU A 174 6.28 -12.15 7.56
CA LEU A 174 4.87 -12.52 7.56
C LEU A 174 4.66 -13.97 7.08
N TRP A 175 5.31 -14.35 5.99
CA TRP A 175 5.19 -15.68 5.37
C TRP A 175 5.72 -16.81 6.27
N ASN A 176 6.77 -16.52 7.05
CA ASN A 176 7.38 -17.47 7.98
C ASN A 176 6.77 -17.43 9.39
N SER A 177 5.76 -16.59 9.66
CA SER A 177 5.14 -16.48 10.98
C SER A 177 4.37 -17.74 11.38
N GLU A 178 4.53 -18.18 12.63
CA GLU A 178 3.79 -19.33 13.20
C GLU A 178 2.28 -19.09 13.14
N ALA A 179 1.85 -17.87 13.44
CA ALA A 179 0.49 -17.36 13.30
C ALA A 179 -0.16 -17.69 11.95
N LEU A 180 0.55 -17.47 10.85
CA LEU A 180 -0.01 -17.61 9.50
C LEU A 180 0.31 -18.95 8.83
N GLN A 181 0.99 -19.88 9.51
CA GLN A 181 1.23 -21.22 8.95
C GLN A 181 -0.02 -21.90 8.36
N PRO A 182 -1.22 -21.86 8.98
CA PRO A 182 -2.42 -22.44 8.37
C PRO A 182 -2.79 -21.82 7.01
N LEU A 183 -2.54 -20.51 6.82
CA LEU A 183 -2.77 -19.83 5.55
C LEU A 183 -1.62 -20.10 4.57
N THR A 184 -0.36 -20.01 5.00
CA THR A 184 0.83 -20.14 4.12
C THR A 184 1.11 -21.57 3.69
N SER A 185 0.60 -22.57 4.43
CA SER A 185 0.57 -23.98 4.02
C SER A 185 -0.60 -24.35 3.11
N SER A 186 -1.57 -23.44 2.88
CA SER A 186 -2.75 -23.74 2.08
C SER A 186 -2.42 -23.97 0.60
N GLN A 187 -3.29 -24.69 -0.12
CA GLN A 187 -3.14 -24.89 -1.57
C GLN A 187 -3.11 -23.55 -2.34
N ALA A 188 -3.90 -22.56 -1.90
CA ALA A 188 -3.92 -21.23 -2.50
C ALA A 188 -2.59 -20.49 -2.31
N ALA A 189 -1.98 -20.58 -1.12
CA ALA A 189 -0.65 -20.05 -0.86
C ALA A 189 0.43 -20.77 -1.69
N GLY A 190 0.31 -22.09 -1.89
CA GLY A 190 1.15 -22.85 -2.81
C GLY A 190 1.07 -22.33 -4.25
N GLN A 191 -0.13 -22.08 -4.77
CA GLN A 191 -0.34 -21.50 -6.09
C GLN A 191 0.22 -20.08 -6.20
N LEU A 192 0.03 -19.24 -5.18
CA LEU A 192 0.59 -17.89 -5.12
C LEU A 192 2.13 -17.92 -5.14
N ARG A 193 2.74 -18.82 -4.35
CA ARG A 193 4.20 -18.98 -4.32
C ARG A 193 4.76 -19.40 -5.68
N GLU A 194 4.09 -20.34 -6.36
CA GLU A 194 4.55 -20.79 -7.67
C GLU A 194 4.39 -19.71 -8.74
N ARG A 195 3.26 -18.97 -8.77
CA ARG A 195 3.09 -17.80 -9.65
C ARG A 195 4.16 -16.73 -9.43
N PHE A 196 4.42 -16.37 -8.17
CA PHE A 196 5.43 -15.36 -7.85
C PHE A 196 6.82 -15.81 -8.31
N LYS A 197 7.16 -17.09 -8.11
CA LYS A 197 8.41 -17.68 -8.60
C LYS A 197 8.49 -17.75 -10.14
N SER A 198 7.38 -18.06 -10.83
CA SER A 198 7.37 -18.19 -12.30
C SER A 198 7.31 -16.87 -13.04
N GLU A 199 6.66 -15.84 -12.48
CA GLU A 199 6.47 -14.53 -13.11
C GLU A 199 7.58 -13.55 -12.72
N ALA A 200 7.97 -13.52 -11.44
CA ALA A 200 8.95 -12.56 -10.93
C ALA A 200 10.37 -13.13 -10.78
N HIS A 201 10.56 -14.45 -10.94
CA HIS A 201 11.85 -15.15 -10.76
C HIS A 201 12.47 -15.03 -9.35
N ILE A 202 11.63 -14.78 -8.33
CA ILE A 202 12.03 -14.57 -6.93
C ILE A 202 11.06 -15.32 -5.99
N SER A 203 11.52 -15.82 -4.83
CA SER A 203 10.63 -16.41 -3.83
C SER A 203 9.97 -15.32 -2.96
N LEU A 204 8.75 -15.59 -2.47
CA LEU A 204 8.11 -14.72 -1.45
C LEU A 204 8.97 -14.60 -0.16
N THR A 205 9.79 -15.60 0.14
CA THR A 205 10.75 -15.58 1.26
C THR A 205 11.97 -14.69 1.01
N ASP A 206 12.21 -14.34 -0.26
CA ASP A 206 13.33 -13.49 -0.66
C ASP A 206 12.89 -12.02 -0.74
N VAL A 207 11.59 -11.71 -0.64
CA VAL A 207 11.09 -10.35 -0.52
C VAL A 207 11.15 -9.94 0.95
N ASP A 208 12.04 -9.01 1.30
CA ASP A 208 12.13 -8.47 2.66
C ASP A 208 10.83 -7.74 3.02
N ARG A 209 10.44 -6.79 2.17
CA ARG A 209 9.20 -6.04 2.33
C ARG A 209 8.67 -5.48 1.01
N MET A 210 7.36 -5.24 1.01
CA MET A 210 6.65 -4.49 -0.01
C MET A 210 6.05 -3.24 0.63
N VAL A 211 6.23 -2.08 0.02
CA VAL A 211 5.71 -0.80 0.50
C VAL A 211 4.83 -0.18 -0.57
N VAL A 212 3.58 0.07 -0.23
CA VAL A 212 2.56 0.64 -1.11
C VAL A 212 2.28 2.07 -0.66
N GLY A 213 2.56 3.06 -1.49
CA GLY A 213 2.24 4.47 -1.22
C GLY A 213 1.14 4.98 -2.15
N SER A 214 0.10 5.62 -1.61
CA SER A 214 -0.98 6.19 -2.41
C SER A 214 -1.57 7.46 -1.80
N LYS A 215 -2.24 8.24 -2.64
CA LYS A 215 -3.17 9.29 -2.25
C LYS A 215 -4.55 8.65 -2.04
N LEU A 216 -5.31 9.06 -1.03
CA LEU A 216 -6.52 8.33 -0.60
C LEU A 216 -7.60 8.21 -1.70
N LYS A 217 -7.64 9.16 -2.63
CA LYS A 217 -8.59 9.20 -3.75
C LYS A 217 -7.98 8.75 -5.09
N SER A 218 -6.69 8.36 -5.11
CA SER A 218 -6.02 7.84 -6.30
C SER A 218 -6.26 6.34 -6.46
N LYS A 219 -6.45 5.90 -7.71
CA LYS A 219 -6.55 4.49 -8.10
C LYS A 219 -5.19 3.87 -8.43
N GLU A 220 -4.11 4.64 -8.33
CA GLU A 220 -2.80 4.30 -8.86
C GLU A 220 -1.73 4.38 -7.75
N PRO A 221 -1.64 3.38 -6.85
CA PRO A 221 -0.57 3.31 -5.87
C PRO A 221 0.80 3.12 -6.55
N VAL A 222 1.87 3.60 -5.92
CA VAL A 222 3.23 3.07 -6.16
C VAL A 222 3.40 1.85 -5.28
N VAL A 223 3.96 0.78 -5.83
CA VAL A 223 4.44 -0.36 -5.06
C VAL A 223 5.96 -0.43 -5.20
N VAL A 224 6.66 -0.43 -4.07
CA VAL A 224 8.11 -0.64 -3.96
C VAL A 224 8.33 -2.00 -3.32
N VAL A 225 9.11 -2.86 -3.97
CA VAL A 225 9.49 -4.17 -3.47
C VAL A 225 10.97 -4.14 -3.15
N TYR A 226 11.33 -4.45 -1.90
CA TYR A 226 12.71 -4.61 -1.47
C TYR A 226 12.98 -6.10 -1.24
N ALA A 227 13.96 -6.63 -1.96
CA ALA A 227 14.38 -8.02 -1.92
C ALA A 227 15.65 -8.21 -1.07
N ARG A 228 15.78 -9.40 -0.49
CA ARG A 228 16.95 -9.92 0.23
C ARG A 228 18.00 -10.46 -0.74
N THR A 229 17.59 -10.81 -1.95
CA THR A 229 18.43 -11.28 -3.06
C THR A 229 18.30 -10.35 -4.26
N PRO A 230 19.33 -10.23 -5.13
CA PRO A 230 19.21 -9.51 -6.39
C PRO A 230 18.09 -10.06 -7.28
N PHE A 231 17.35 -9.17 -7.95
CA PHE A 231 16.41 -9.53 -9.02
C PHE A 231 17.16 -9.98 -10.27
N ASP A 232 16.70 -11.06 -10.91
CA ASP A 232 17.11 -11.44 -12.26
C ASP A 232 16.35 -10.57 -13.28
N VAL A 233 16.77 -9.30 -13.41
CA VAL A 233 16.09 -8.31 -14.27
C VAL A 233 15.90 -8.83 -15.70
N PRO A 234 16.88 -9.47 -16.37
CA PRO A 234 16.66 -10.10 -17.68
C PRO A 234 15.51 -11.11 -17.71
N ALA A 235 15.40 -12.00 -16.71
CA ALA A 235 14.32 -12.98 -16.65
C ALA A 235 12.97 -12.33 -16.32
N THR A 236 12.88 -11.55 -15.23
CA THR A 236 11.67 -10.85 -14.78
C THR A 236 11.09 -9.91 -15.86
N THR A 237 11.95 -9.34 -16.71
CA THR A 237 11.55 -8.36 -17.74
C THR A 237 11.56 -8.90 -19.18
N ALA A 238 11.75 -10.21 -19.38
CA ALA A 238 11.92 -10.82 -20.71
C ALA A 238 10.83 -10.46 -21.74
N ASN A 239 9.58 -10.30 -21.28
CA ASN A 239 8.42 -9.95 -22.11
C ASN A 239 8.05 -8.45 -22.07
N HIS A 240 8.84 -7.58 -21.44
CA HIS A 240 8.52 -6.16 -21.28
C HIS A 240 9.14 -5.33 -22.42
N SER A 241 8.44 -4.29 -22.87
CA SER A 241 9.05 -3.28 -23.74
C SER A 241 9.96 -2.38 -22.90
N LYS A 242 11.10 -2.00 -23.47
CA LYS A 242 12.13 -1.19 -22.79
C LYS A 242 12.09 0.24 -23.31
N SER A 243 12.24 1.20 -22.40
CA SER A 243 12.50 2.61 -22.71
C SER A 243 13.43 3.19 -21.66
N ASP A 244 14.22 4.21 -22.01
CA ASP A 244 15.14 4.85 -21.07
C ASP A 244 14.62 6.22 -20.63
N TYR A 245 14.81 6.54 -19.35
CA TYR A 245 14.40 7.81 -18.76
C TYR A 245 15.26 8.16 -17.53
N GLY A 246 15.80 9.37 -17.46
CA GLY A 246 16.61 9.81 -16.32
C GLY A 246 17.86 8.95 -16.06
N GLY A 247 18.40 8.30 -17.10
CA GLY A 247 19.50 7.33 -16.97
C GLY A 247 19.09 5.96 -16.40
N GLN A 248 17.79 5.70 -16.25
CA GLN A 248 17.23 4.43 -15.80
C GLN A 248 16.47 3.74 -16.93
N THR A 249 16.57 2.42 -17.04
CA THR A 249 15.72 1.65 -17.96
C THR A 249 14.37 1.33 -17.31
N LEU A 250 13.30 1.75 -17.97
CA LEU A 250 11.92 1.39 -17.69
C LEU A 250 11.55 0.13 -18.46
N TYR A 251 10.80 -0.76 -17.80
CA TYR A 251 10.26 -1.97 -18.40
C TYR A 251 8.74 -1.92 -18.31
N ALA A 252 8.06 -1.65 -19.43
CA ALA A 252 6.59 -1.60 -19.47
C ALA A 252 6.00 -2.99 -19.75
N SER A 253 4.96 -3.34 -18.99
CA SER A 253 4.27 -4.63 -19.14
C SER A 253 3.66 -4.78 -20.55
N PRO A 254 3.46 -6.01 -21.07
CA PRO A 254 2.76 -6.23 -22.34
C PRO A 254 1.39 -5.55 -22.44
N SER A 255 0.75 -5.32 -21.30
CA SER A 255 -0.55 -4.66 -21.18
C SER A 255 -0.50 -3.13 -21.15
N GLY A 256 0.70 -2.51 -21.14
CA GLY A 256 0.92 -1.05 -21.06
C GLY A 256 0.42 -0.39 -19.76
N ASN A 257 -0.12 -1.16 -18.81
CA ASN A 257 -0.79 -0.63 -17.62
C ASN A 257 0.14 -0.37 -16.44
N VAL A 258 1.31 -1.02 -16.43
CA VAL A 258 2.31 -0.91 -15.35
C VAL A 258 3.71 -0.92 -15.99
N SER A 259 4.58 -0.08 -15.47
CA SER A 259 6.01 -0.08 -15.74
C SER A 259 6.75 -0.40 -14.44
N VAL A 260 7.91 -1.03 -14.55
CA VAL A 260 8.85 -1.25 -13.45
C VAL A 260 10.20 -0.60 -13.77
N PHE A 261 10.87 -0.06 -12.75
CA PHE A 261 12.31 0.23 -12.81
C PHE A 261 13.00 -0.31 -11.55
N PHE A 262 14.32 -0.49 -11.65
CA PHE A 262 15.15 -1.08 -10.61
C PHE A 262 16.23 -0.07 -10.20
N PRO A 263 16.00 0.77 -9.17
CA PRO A 263 17.01 1.76 -8.74
C PRO A 263 18.31 1.12 -8.25
N ASP A 264 18.25 -0.13 -7.80
CA ASP A 264 19.38 -0.99 -7.46
C ASP A 264 19.00 -2.46 -7.73
N SER A 265 19.94 -3.39 -7.59
CA SER A 265 19.70 -4.82 -7.87
C SER A 265 18.67 -5.48 -6.96
N THR A 266 18.35 -4.89 -5.81
CA THR A 266 17.48 -5.42 -4.74
C THR A 266 16.19 -4.63 -4.55
N THR A 267 15.99 -3.52 -5.28
CA THR A 267 14.77 -2.70 -5.20
C THR A 267 14.07 -2.68 -6.56
N ALA A 268 12.76 -2.90 -6.57
CA ALA A 268 11.91 -2.74 -7.74
C ALA A 268 10.77 -1.75 -7.43
N VAL A 269 10.54 -0.78 -8.30
CA VAL A 269 9.48 0.23 -8.14
C VAL A 269 8.52 0.10 -9.31
N THR A 270 7.23 -0.13 -9.02
CA THR A 270 6.20 -0.34 -10.04
C THR A 270 5.10 0.73 -9.96
N ARG A 271 4.74 1.30 -11.12
CA ARG A 271 3.59 2.21 -11.31
C ARG A 271 3.30 2.41 -12.80
N ARG A 272 2.27 3.19 -13.15
CA ARG A 272 2.12 3.74 -14.52
C ARG A 272 3.27 4.69 -14.85
N GLU A 273 3.67 4.71 -16.12
CA GLU A 273 4.88 5.37 -16.61
C GLU A 273 5.03 6.84 -16.17
N THR A 274 4.06 7.72 -16.45
CA THR A 274 4.16 9.15 -16.12
C THR A 274 4.41 9.40 -14.62
N PRO A 275 3.60 8.87 -13.69
CA PRO A 275 3.88 9.00 -12.27
C PRO A 275 5.02 8.10 -11.72
N LEU A 276 5.62 7.22 -12.54
CA LEU A 276 6.88 6.50 -12.24
C LEU A 276 8.11 7.35 -12.63
N LYS A 277 8.05 8.05 -13.76
CA LYS A 277 9.05 9.03 -14.20
C LYS A 277 9.31 10.08 -13.13
N ALA A 278 8.24 10.66 -12.58
CA ALA A 278 8.34 11.57 -11.44
C ALA A 278 9.04 10.97 -10.21
N VAL A 279 8.95 9.64 -9.97
CA VAL A 279 9.67 8.96 -8.88
C VAL A 279 11.17 8.84 -9.19
N ILE A 280 11.54 8.63 -10.47
CA ILE A 280 12.94 8.61 -10.94
C ILE A 280 13.56 10.01 -10.82
N ASP A 281 12.85 11.07 -11.22
CA ASP A 281 13.34 12.46 -11.14
C ASP A 281 13.75 12.88 -9.73
N ARG A 282 13.06 12.34 -8.71
CA ARG A 282 13.39 12.58 -7.30
C ARG A 282 14.59 11.78 -6.79
N ASN A 283 15.02 10.73 -7.50
CA ASN A 283 16.18 9.91 -7.16
C ASN A 283 16.24 9.50 -5.67
N GLY A 284 15.12 8.97 -5.15
CA GLY A 284 14.97 8.57 -3.74
C GLY A 284 14.66 9.68 -2.75
N GLN A 285 14.64 10.96 -3.17
CA GLN A 285 14.31 12.10 -2.31
C GLN A 285 12.79 12.30 -2.22
N SER A 286 12.09 11.40 -1.52
CA SER A 286 10.64 11.53 -1.28
C SER A 286 10.31 12.26 0.02
N ALA A 287 9.40 13.24 -0.06
CA ALA A 287 8.81 13.91 1.10
C ALA A 287 7.99 12.96 1.98
N ALA A 288 7.51 11.83 1.45
CA ALA A 288 6.84 10.80 2.23
C ALA A 288 7.74 10.25 3.36
N THR A 289 9.06 10.20 3.14
CA THR A 289 10.05 9.78 4.15
C THR A 289 9.95 10.58 5.44
N ALA A 290 9.86 11.91 5.34
CA ALA A 290 9.71 12.77 6.51
C ALA A 290 8.30 12.66 7.11
N ARG A 291 7.26 12.67 6.26
CA ARG A 291 5.85 12.66 6.69
C ARG A 291 5.45 11.38 7.43
N PHE A 292 6.08 10.26 7.09
CA PHE A 292 5.82 8.95 7.71
C PHE A 292 6.97 8.46 8.60
N ALA A 293 7.94 9.30 8.95
CA ALA A 293 9.08 8.94 9.79
C ALA A 293 8.65 8.36 11.17
N ASN A 294 7.54 8.86 11.70
CA ASN A 294 6.94 8.44 12.97
C ASN A 294 6.16 7.11 12.90
N LEU A 295 5.93 6.53 11.70
CA LEU A 295 5.24 5.23 11.61
C LEU A 295 6.06 4.13 12.31
N PRO A 296 5.41 3.20 13.04
CA PRO A 296 6.09 2.07 13.66
C PRO A 296 7.04 1.35 12.71
N ILE A 297 8.23 1.03 13.21
CA ILE A 297 9.26 0.26 12.50
C ILE A 297 9.10 -1.24 12.80
N GLY A 298 8.45 -1.58 13.92
CA GLY A 298 8.00 -2.94 14.26
C GLY A 298 6.66 -3.28 13.59
N GLY A 299 6.38 -4.58 13.45
CA GLY A 299 5.22 -5.12 12.74
C GLY A 299 5.59 -5.81 11.43
N HIS A 300 4.90 -6.90 11.13
CA HIS A 300 4.93 -7.59 9.84
C HIS A 300 4.03 -6.93 8.79
N VAL A 301 2.98 -6.21 9.22
CA VAL A 301 2.24 -5.26 8.38
C VAL A 301 2.10 -3.94 9.13
N VAL A 302 2.30 -2.81 8.46
CA VAL A 302 2.14 -1.45 9.00
C VAL A 302 1.33 -0.62 8.01
N VAL A 303 0.20 -0.09 8.44
CA VAL A 303 -0.65 0.83 7.70
C VAL A 303 -0.53 2.20 8.33
N GLY A 304 -0.30 3.24 7.53
CA GLY A 304 -0.27 4.63 7.97
C GLY A 304 -1.15 5.52 7.10
N SER A 305 -1.79 6.53 7.70
CA SER A 305 -2.55 7.57 6.99
C SER A 305 -2.39 8.92 7.66
N LEU A 306 -2.16 9.97 6.87
CA LEU A 306 -2.02 11.36 7.33
C LEU A 306 -3.35 12.11 7.43
N LYS A 307 -4.45 11.45 7.04
CA LYS A 307 -5.82 11.94 7.19
C LYS A 307 -6.75 10.75 7.42
N PRO A 308 -6.72 10.10 8.59
CA PRO A 308 -7.51 8.90 8.84
C PRO A 308 -9.02 9.14 8.70
N ALA A 309 -9.49 10.37 8.95
CA ALA A 309 -10.87 10.79 8.69
C ALA A 309 -11.28 10.70 7.20
N ASP A 310 -10.43 11.12 6.27
CA ASP A 310 -10.68 11.03 4.82
C ASP A 310 -10.59 9.58 4.30
N ALA A 311 -9.91 8.71 5.04
CA ALA A 311 -9.48 7.40 4.58
C ALA A 311 -10.55 6.31 4.74
N ASN A 312 -11.62 6.55 5.51
CA ASN A 312 -12.64 5.55 5.88
C ASN A 312 -12.03 4.21 6.36
N LEU A 313 -10.91 4.29 7.10
CA LEU A 313 -10.16 3.10 7.55
C LEU A 313 -10.92 2.25 8.57
N MET A 314 -11.91 2.83 9.23
CA MET A 314 -12.83 2.12 10.09
C MET A 314 -14.12 1.82 9.32
N PRO A 315 -14.70 0.61 9.46
CA PRO A 315 -16.01 0.32 8.90
C PRO A 315 -17.04 1.29 9.50
N PRO A 316 -18.15 1.59 8.79
CA PRO A 316 -19.21 2.41 9.35
C PRO A 316 -19.66 1.80 10.68
N SER A 317 -19.58 2.59 11.74
CA SER A 317 -20.01 2.18 13.07
C SER A 317 -21.50 1.83 13.06
N ASP A 318 -21.94 0.99 14.01
CA ASP A 318 -23.36 0.63 14.14
C ASP A 318 -24.25 1.88 14.05
N PRO A 319 -25.44 1.81 13.41
CA PRO A 319 -26.38 2.92 13.38
C PRO A 319 -26.88 3.25 14.79
N GLY A 320 -26.19 4.16 15.47
CA GLY A 320 -26.38 4.54 16.87
C GLY A 320 -25.08 4.79 17.64
N ALA A 321 -23.94 4.25 17.18
CA ALA A 321 -22.63 4.56 17.75
C ALA A 321 -22.15 5.96 17.31
N THR A 322 -21.64 6.75 18.25
CA THR A 322 -21.01 8.05 17.98
C THR A 322 -19.77 7.86 17.12
N PRO A 323 -19.66 8.50 15.94
CA PRO A 323 -18.45 8.41 15.11
C PRO A 323 -17.22 8.87 15.88
N ILE A 324 -16.11 8.14 15.76
CA ILE A 324 -14.82 8.55 16.33
C ILE A 324 -14.39 9.85 15.65
N ASP A 325 -14.14 10.91 16.43
CA ASP A 325 -13.71 12.19 15.86
C ASP A 325 -12.23 12.15 15.43
N LEU A 326 -12.01 11.66 14.21
CA LEU A 326 -10.71 11.62 13.58
C LEU A 326 -10.32 12.96 12.93
N GLN A 327 -11.13 14.03 13.02
CA GLN A 327 -10.79 15.33 12.41
C GLN A 327 -9.57 15.98 13.07
N ASN A 328 -9.36 15.70 14.36
CA ASN A 328 -8.24 16.21 15.13
C ASN A 328 -7.00 15.29 15.10
N VAL A 329 -6.98 14.27 14.23
CA VAL A 329 -5.87 13.31 14.08
C VAL A 329 -5.04 13.64 12.84
N ALA A 330 -3.80 14.06 13.05
CA ALA A 330 -2.83 14.42 12.00
C ALA A 330 -2.15 13.20 11.37
N MET A 331 -2.04 12.09 12.10
CA MET A 331 -1.61 10.79 11.56
C MET A 331 -2.26 9.66 12.35
N GLY A 332 -2.74 8.62 11.66
CA GLY A 332 -3.14 7.35 12.26
C GLY A 332 -2.33 6.21 11.67
N ALA A 333 -1.94 5.25 12.51
CA ALA A 333 -1.15 4.09 12.15
C ALA A 333 -1.68 2.82 12.84
N ILE A 334 -1.56 1.69 12.13
CA ILE A 334 -1.90 0.35 12.60
C ILE A 334 -0.73 -0.59 12.26
N ALA A 335 -0.10 -1.22 13.24
CA ALA A 335 1.02 -2.13 13.08
C ALA A 335 0.73 -3.52 13.67
N LEU A 336 1.25 -4.56 13.01
CA LEU A 336 0.73 -5.92 13.05
C LEU A 336 1.88 -6.94 13.03
N GLU A 337 2.37 -7.33 14.19
CA GLU A 337 3.42 -8.33 14.40
C GLU A 337 2.84 -9.75 14.58
N CYS A 338 2.68 -10.48 13.46
CA CYS A 338 2.33 -11.91 13.44
C CYS A 338 3.36 -12.84 14.11
N THR A 339 3.13 -13.23 15.38
CA THR A 339 4.02 -14.17 16.11
C THR A 339 3.34 -15.53 16.35
N GLN A 340 3.23 -15.98 17.61
CA GLN A 340 2.30 -17.04 18.04
C GLN A 340 0.91 -16.50 18.34
N ASN A 341 0.86 -15.24 18.77
CA ASN A 341 -0.35 -14.47 19.00
C ASN A 341 -0.34 -13.29 18.06
N ILE A 342 -1.43 -12.53 18.13
CA ILE A 342 -1.62 -11.32 17.38
C ILE A 342 -2.78 -10.45 17.95
N ASP A 343 -2.67 -9.30 18.64
CA ASP A 343 -1.47 -8.52 18.98
C ASP A 343 -1.51 -6.96 18.70
N ILE A 344 -2.46 -6.42 17.91
CA ILE A 344 -2.44 -5.11 17.18
C ILE A 344 -1.80 -3.94 17.96
N HIS A 345 -0.99 -3.12 17.28
CA HIS A 345 -0.62 -1.77 17.76
C HIS A 345 -1.32 -0.68 16.94
N LEU A 346 -2.06 0.19 17.61
CA LEU A 346 -2.65 1.43 17.08
C LEU A 346 -1.82 2.61 17.57
N ALA A 347 -1.54 3.58 16.72
CA ALA A 347 -0.90 4.84 17.10
C ALA A 347 -1.52 6.01 16.35
N PHE A 348 -1.95 7.04 17.08
CA PHE A 348 -2.54 8.25 16.54
C PHE A 348 -1.76 9.47 17.05
N GLU A 349 -1.36 10.35 16.13
CA GLU A 349 -0.79 11.66 16.42
C GLU A 349 -1.90 12.70 16.26
N CYS A 350 -2.30 13.32 17.36
CA CYS A 350 -3.37 14.33 17.40
C CYS A 350 -2.82 15.76 17.27
N ALA A 351 -3.66 16.70 16.85
CA ALA A 351 -3.27 18.10 16.71
C ALA A 351 -2.83 18.74 18.06
N SER A 352 -3.41 18.29 19.17
CA SER A 352 -3.15 18.75 20.53
C SER A 352 -3.27 17.62 21.57
N GLU A 353 -2.78 17.87 22.78
CA GLU A 353 -2.89 16.94 23.92
C GLU A 353 -4.36 16.74 24.36
N SER A 354 -5.15 17.82 24.47
CA SER A 354 -6.60 17.74 24.71
C SER A 354 -7.34 16.90 23.66
N ALA A 355 -6.93 16.96 22.39
CA ALA A 355 -7.49 16.10 21.36
C ALA A 355 -7.09 14.62 21.54
N ALA A 356 -5.87 14.34 22.01
CA ALA A 356 -5.42 13.00 22.34
C ALA A 356 -6.18 12.43 23.55
N GLU A 357 -6.38 13.21 24.61
CA GLU A 357 -7.20 12.83 25.77
C GLU A 357 -8.66 12.55 25.36
N THR A 358 -9.24 13.42 24.51
CA THR A 358 -10.61 13.25 24.01
C THR A 358 -10.75 11.97 23.18
N LEU A 359 -9.80 11.71 22.26
CA LEU A 359 -9.80 10.49 21.45
C LEU A 359 -9.61 9.23 22.32
N ALA A 360 -8.70 9.26 23.29
CA ALA A 360 -8.48 8.13 24.20
C ALA A 360 -9.73 7.83 25.05
N GLY A 361 -10.40 8.88 25.57
CA GLY A 361 -11.66 8.74 26.30
C GLY A 361 -12.81 8.20 25.44
N GLN A 362 -12.88 8.60 24.17
CA GLN A 362 -13.84 8.05 23.22
C GLN A 362 -13.58 6.56 22.94
N LEU A 363 -12.32 6.19 22.66
CA LEU A 363 -11.94 4.79 22.40
C LEU A 363 -12.24 3.87 23.60
N GLU A 364 -12.05 4.32 24.84
CA GLU A 364 -12.36 3.54 26.05
C GLU A 364 -13.88 3.44 26.30
N THR A 365 -14.64 4.47 25.90
CA THR A 365 -16.11 4.45 25.90
C THR A 365 -16.64 3.44 24.87
N ASP A 366 -16.12 3.47 23.64
CA ASP A 366 -16.49 2.55 22.56
C ASP A 366 -16.13 1.10 22.90
N ARG A 367 -14.96 0.88 23.53
CA ARG A 367 -14.54 -0.43 24.08
C ARG A 367 -15.56 -0.95 25.11
N SER A 368 -15.95 -0.10 26.05
CA SER A 368 -16.91 -0.43 27.10
C SER A 368 -18.30 -0.74 26.54
N GLU A 369 -18.77 0.01 25.55
CA GLU A 369 -20.04 -0.29 24.87
C GLU A 369 -19.94 -1.58 24.04
N GLY A 370 -18.81 -1.82 23.35
CA GLY A 370 -18.56 -3.04 22.60
C GLY A 370 -18.68 -4.30 23.47
N LEU A 371 -18.04 -4.30 24.64
CA LEU A 371 -18.17 -5.38 25.63
C LEU A 371 -19.63 -5.59 26.06
N ARG A 372 -20.35 -4.50 26.36
CA ARG A 372 -21.78 -4.54 26.72
C ARG A 372 -22.64 -5.15 25.60
N LYS A 373 -22.39 -4.78 24.34
CA LYS A 373 -23.10 -5.32 23.17
C LYS A 373 -22.82 -6.80 22.96
N ILE A 374 -21.55 -7.23 23.08
CA ILE A 374 -21.17 -8.65 22.97
C ILE A 374 -21.86 -9.47 24.06
N GLN A 375 -21.88 -8.99 25.31
CA GLN A 375 -22.57 -9.68 26.40
C GLN A 375 -24.08 -9.81 26.13
N MET A 376 -24.74 -8.76 25.65
CA MET A 376 -26.15 -8.83 25.22
C MET A 376 -26.38 -9.86 24.11
N GLN A 377 -25.49 -9.95 23.12
CA GLN A 377 -25.60 -10.94 22.04
C GLN A 377 -25.37 -12.38 22.54
N LYS A 378 -24.43 -12.59 23.48
CA LYS A 378 -24.23 -13.89 24.14
C LYS A 378 -25.49 -14.31 24.91
N ASP A 379 -26.10 -13.41 25.66
CA ASP A 379 -27.31 -13.72 26.43
C ASP A 379 -28.53 -13.95 25.51
N ALA A 380 -28.64 -13.21 24.41
CA ALA A 380 -29.61 -13.51 23.36
C ALA A 380 -29.39 -14.91 22.75
N MET A 381 -28.14 -15.30 22.47
CA MET A 381 -27.84 -16.65 21.97
C MET A 381 -28.13 -17.76 22.99
N LYS A 382 -27.94 -17.53 24.30
CA LYS A 382 -28.38 -18.48 25.35
C LYS A 382 -29.89 -18.69 25.32
N SER A 383 -30.67 -17.67 24.99
CA SER A 383 -32.13 -17.76 24.89
C SER A 383 -32.65 -18.43 23.60
N ASN A 384 -31.81 -18.58 22.56
CA ASN A 384 -32.19 -19.18 21.29
C ASN A 384 -31.29 -20.39 20.93
N PRO A 385 -31.71 -21.63 21.22
CA PRO A 385 -30.87 -22.82 21.02
C PRO A 385 -30.49 -23.07 19.55
N LEU A 386 -31.23 -22.53 18.58
CA LEU A 386 -30.87 -22.61 17.15
C LEU A 386 -29.68 -21.71 16.79
N ALA A 387 -29.45 -20.60 17.50
CA ALA A 387 -28.33 -19.70 17.25
C ALA A 387 -26.98 -20.31 17.70
N GLY A 388 -27.00 -21.16 18.73
CA GLY A 388 -25.79 -21.83 19.25
C GLY A 388 -25.15 -22.85 18.30
N LEU A 389 -25.89 -23.32 17.28
CA LEU A 389 -25.41 -24.33 16.33
C LEU A 389 -24.41 -23.79 15.28
N VAL A 390 -24.30 -22.47 15.11
CA VAL A 390 -23.57 -21.85 13.98
C VAL A 390 -22.35 -21.06 14.46
N GLY A 391 -21.51 -21.66 15.30
CA GLY A 391 -20.17 -21.15 15.66
C GLY A 391 -20.07 -19.80 16.41
N GLY A 392 -21.16 -19.04 16.52
CA GLY A 392 -21.16 -17.64 16.96
C GLY A 392 -20.58 -17.40 18.34
N ASN A 393 -20.72 -18.36 19.27
CA ASN A 393 -20.13 -18.27 20.60
C ASN A 393 -18.59 -18.21 20.58
N ALA A 394 -17.92 -18.92 19.66
CA ALA A 394 -16.46 -18.85 19.54
C ALA A 394 -15.99 -17.47 19.05
N MET A 395 -16.73 -16.89 18.09
CA MET A 395 -16.47 -15.56 17.56
C MET A 395 -16.77 -14.45 18.57
N LEU A 396 -17.85 -14.55 19.36
CA LEU A 396 -18.13 -13.58 20.42
C LEU A 396 -17.17 -13.67 21.60
N ASN A 397 -16.75 -14.88 22.01
CA ASN A 397 -15.70 -15.02 23.03
C ASN A 397 -14.37 -14.44 22.53
N THR A 398 -14.09 -14.55 21.24
CA THR A 398 -12.93 -13.91 20.59
C THR A 398 -13.01 -12.38 20.65
N PHE A 399 -14.13 -11.78 20.26
CA PHE A 399 -14.31 -10.32 20.33
C PHE A 399 -14.34 -9.78 21.77
N GLU A 400 -14.87 -10.54 22.72
CA GLU A 400 -14.78 -10.19 24.14
C GLU A 400 -13.31 -10.19 24.59
N THR A 401 -12.58 -11.30 24.35
CA THR A 401 -11.14 -11.40 24.66
C THR A 401 -10.34 -10.27 24.02
N MET A 402 -10.68 -9.89 22.78
CA MET A 402 -10.08 -8.75 22.06
C MET A 402 -10.28 -7.44 22.84
N LEU A 403 -11.52 -7.09 23.18
CA LEU A 403 -11.83 -5.84 23.87
C LEU A 403 -11.36 -5.84 25.33
N GLU A 404 -11.38 -6.97 26.03
CA GLU A 404 -10.80 -7.11 27.37
C GLU A 404 -9.30 -6.84 27.36
N ASN A 405 -8.57 -7.35 26.36
CA ASN A 405 -7.13 -7.12 26.22
C ASN A 405 -6.77 -5.78 25.57
N TYR A 406 -7.73 -5.00 25.06
CA TYR A 406 -7.46 -3.68 24.50
C TYR A 406 -6.97 -2.73 25.58
N LYS A 407 -5.76 -2.18 25.42
CA LYS A 407 -5.20 -1.14 26.30
C LYS A 407 -5.09 0.15 25.52
N ILE A 408 -5.65 1.23 26.04
CA ILE A 408 -5.52 2.57 25.46
C ILE A 408 -4.66 3.41 26.42
N ALA A 409 -3.76 4.22 25.87
CA ALA A 409 -3.00 5.21 26.61
C ALA A 409 -2.85 6.48 25.78
N SER A 410 -2.86 7.64 26.43
CA SER A 410 -2.47 8.93 25.84
C SER A 410 -1.21 9.46 26.50
N SER A 411 -0.38 10.17 25.74
CA SER A 411 0.82 10.84 26.25
C SER A 411 1.18 12.03 25.36
N GLY A 412 0.96 13.25 25.87
CA GLY A 412 1.05 14.46 25.06
C GLY A 412 0.09 14.39 23.87
N LYS A 413 0.59 14.63 22.66
CA LYS A 413 -0.22 14.55 21.42
C LYS A 413 -0.52 13.13 20.93
N ASN A 414 0.03 12.09 21.55
CA ASN A 414 -0.07 10.73 21.03
C ASN A 414 -1.13 9.92 21.77
N VAL A 415 -1.91 9.12 21.04
CA VAL A 415 -2.76 8.04 21.57
C VAL A 415 -2.25 6.72 21.03
N THR A 416 -1.97 5.76 21.91
CA THR A 416 -1.56 4.40 21.55
C THR A 416 -2.58 3.39 22.04
N GLY A 417 -2.79 2.34 21.25
CA GLY A 417 -3.70 1.26 21.56
C GLY A 417 -3.07 -0.11 21.31
N ASP A 418 -3.13 -1.04 22.25
CA ASP A 418 -2.59 -2.41 22.10
C ASP A 418 -3.69 -3.46 22.22
N VAL A 419 -3.85 -4.39 21.27
CA VAL A 419 -4.98 -5.35 21.23
C VAL A 419 -4.53 -6.79 20.96
N LYS A 420 -4.52 -7.63 21.99
CA LYS A 420 -4.12 -9.04 21.85
C LYS A 420 -5.23 -10.00 21.47
N LEU A 421 -5.13 -10.64 20.29
CA LEU A 421 -5.86 -11.87 19.99
C LEU A 421 -4.96 -13.10 20.20
N PRO A 422 -5.48 -14.16 20.85
CA PRO A 422 -4.79 -15.45 20.94
C PRO A 422 -4.57 -16.10 19.57
N GLY A 423 -3.46 -16.83 19.42
CA GLY A 423 -3.16 -17.59 18.18
C GLY A 423 -4.26 -18.58 17.73
N LYS A 424 -5.11 -19.02 18.65
CA LYS A 424 -6.28 -19.84 18.33
C LYS A 424 -7.26 -19.14 17.38
N VAL A 425 -7.45 -17.82 17.54
CA VAL A 425 -8.37 -17.02 16.72
C VAL A 425 -8.03 -17.10 15.24
N ILE A 426 -6.72 -17.15 14.94
CA ILE A 426 -6.20 -17.24 13.57
C ILE A 426 -6.57 -18.57 12.94
N LYS A 427 -6.52 -19.66 13.71
CA LYS A 427 -6.94 -20.98 13.25
C LYS A 427 -8.45 -20.98 12.97
N ASP A 428 -9.25 -20.53 13.93
CA ASP A 428 -10.71 -20.45 13.79
C ASP A 428 -11.11 -19.57 12.58
N LEU A 429 -10.38 -18.47 12.33
CA LEU A 429 -10.52 -17.60 11.15
C LEU A 429 -10.03 -18.27 9.86
N SER A 430 -8.90 -18.98 9.89
CA SER A 430 -8.35 -19.71 8.74
C SER A 430 -9.31 -20.80 8.27
N ASP A 431 -9.91 -21.53 9.21
CA ASP A 431 -10.89 -22.57 8.92
C ASP A 431 -12.16 -21.94 8.28
N ALA A 432 -12.61 -20.79 8.78
CA ALA A 432 -13.71 -20.02 8.18
C ALA A 432 -13.36 -19.46 6.79
N ILE A 433 -12.16 -18.91 6.59
CA ILE A 433 -11.68 -18.43 5.28
C ILE A 433 -11.60 -19.59 4.30
N ASN A 434 -11.01 -20.73 4.68
CA ASN A 434 -10.92 -21.91 3.83
C ASN A 434 -12.30 -22.43 3.39
N MET A 435 -13.32 -22.31 4.25
CA MET A 435 -14.71 -22.63 3.90
C MET A 435 -15.33 -21.63 2.92
N MET A 436 -14.97 -20.34 2.97
CA MET A 436 -15.49 -19.28 2.09
C MET A 436 -14.69 -19.06 0.81
N LEU A 437 -13.41 -19.44 0.78
CA LEU A 437 -12.45 -19.11 -0.27
C LEU A 437 -12.89 -19.59 -1.67
N PRO A 438 -13.48 -20.79 -1.86
CA PRO A 438 -14.00 -21.19 -3.18
C PRO A 438 -15.07 -20.24 -3.72
N ALA A 439 -15.96 -19.74 -2.85
CA ALA A 439 -17.00 -18.78 -3.24
C ALA A 439 -16.42 -17.38 -3.52
N MET A 440 -15.38 -16.97 -2.78
CA MET A 440 -14.65 -15.73 -3.04
C MET A 440 -13.88 -15.78 -4.36
N MET A 441 -13.16 -16.87 -4.63
CA MET A 441 -12.42 -17.10 -5.89
C MET A 441 -13.37 -17.06 -7.09
N GLN A 442 -14.49 -17.80 -7.04
CA GLN A 442 -15.52 -17.76 -8.08
C GLN A 442 -16.13 -16.36 -8.29
N SER A 443 -16.19 -15.54 -7.23
CA SER A 443 -16.64 -14.15 -7.32
C SER A 443 -15.58 -13.21 -7.89
N PHE A 444 -14.30 -13.48 -7.64
CA PHE A 444 -13.16 -12.72 -8.19
C PHE A 444 -12.97 -12.99 -9.68
N GLU A 445 -13.07 -14.24 -10.12
CA GLU A 445 -13.05 -14.62 -11.55
C GLU A 445 -14.19 -13.94 -12.33
N ARG A 446 -15.39 -13.86 -11.74
CA ARG A 446 -16.55 -13.19 -12.33
C ARG A 446 -16.43 -11.65 -12.38
N SER A 447 -15.62 -11.05 -11.52
CA SER A 447 -15.52 -9.58 -11.39
C SER A 447 -14.26 -8.96 -11.98
N SER A 448 -13.18 -9.73 -12.12
CA SER A 448 -11.92 -9.28 -12.72
C SER A 448 -11.96 -9.14 -14.24
N GLY A 449 -12.98 -9.71 -14.92
CA GLY A 449 -13.14 -9.61 -16.38
C GLY A 449 -12.08 -10.33 -17.21
N LEU A 450 -11.11 -10.99 -16.56
CA LEU A 450 -9.95 -11.62 -17.21
C LEU A 450 -10.30 -12.83 -18.09
N ASN A 451 -11.48 -13.42 -17.92
CA ASN A 451 -12.03 -14.46 -18.79
C ASN A 451 -12.91 -13.89 -19.94
N GLY A 452 -12.75 -12.61 -20.30
CA GLY A 452 -13.44 -11.94 -21.41
C GLY A 452 -13.00 -12.38 -22.81
N ALA A 453 -12.50 -13.60 -23.00
CA ALA A 453 -11.96 -14.10 -24.27
C ALA A 453 -12.60 -15.45 -24.67
N GLY A 454 -13.19 -15.48 -25.87
CA GLY A 454 -13.26 -16.70 -26.67
C GLY A 454 -14.46 -17.64 -26.47
N GLY A 455 -15.50 -17.26 -25.72
CA GLY A 455 -16.78 -17.97 -25.79
C GLY A 455 -17.41 -17.81 -27.17
N ALA A 456 -17.20 -18.79 -28.06
CA ALA A 456 -17.80 -18.80 -29.39
C ALA A 456 -19.34 -18.63 -29.27
N PRO A 457 -19.99 -17.86 -30.16
CA PRO A 457 -21.44 -17.75 -30.13
C PRO A 457 -22.06 -19.14 -30.23
N PRO A 458 -23.08 -19.47 -29.41
CA PRO A 458 -23.78 -20.74 -29.55
C PRO A 458 -24.28 -20.87 -30.98
N ALA A 459 -24.04 -22.03 -31.59
CA ALA A 459 -24.38 -22.28 -32.99
C ALA A 459 -25.82 -21.87 -33.27
N ALA A 460 -26.02 -21.10 -34.35
CA ALA A 460 -27.34 -20.64 -34.75
C ALA A 460 -28.27 -21.84 -34.89
N PHE A 461 -29.38 -21.82 -34.16
CA PHE A 461 -30.38 -22.87 -34.22
C PHE A 461 -31.05 -22.81 -35.59
N GLU A 462 -30.77 -23.78 -36.47
CA GLU A 462 -31.38 -23.84 -37.80
C GLU A 462 -32.90 -23.99 -37.67
N VAL A 463 -33.63 -22.97 -38.11
CA VAL A 463 -35.09 -23.02 -38.24
C VAL A 463 -35.39 -23.64 -39.61
N PRO A 464 -36.11 -24.76 -39.70
CA PRO A 464 -36.40 -25.41 -40.97
C PRO A 464 -37.34 -24.56 -41.84
N ALA A 465 -37.07 -24.55 -43.14
CA ALA A 465 -37.79 -23.72 -44.10
C ALA A 465 -39.23 -24.17 -44.34
N THR A 466 -40.15 -23.21 -44.40
CA THR A 466 -41.46 -23.33 -45.07
C THR A 466 -41.68 -22.13 -45.99
N VAL A 467 -42.36 -22.40 -47.11
CA VAL A 467 -42.49 -21.56 -48.32
C VAL A 467 -44.00 -21.49 -48.66
N PRO A 468 -44.51 -20.60 -49.53
CA PRO A 468 -44.48 -19.13 -49.56
C PRO A 468 -45.90 -18.51 -49.43
N SER A 469 -46.03 -17.18 -49.36
CA SER A 469 -47.16 -16.50 -50.04
C SER A 469 -46.89 -15.04 -50.41
N GLU A 470 -47.41 -14.70 -51.58
CA GLU A 470 -47.47 -13.46 -52.36
C GLU A 470 -47.61 -12.09 -51.65
N GLY A 471 -47.12 -11.03 -52.31
CA GLY A 471 -47.97 -9.86 -52.58
C GLY A 471 -47.40 -8.45 -52.36
N GLN A 472 -47.32 -7.66 -53.45
CA GLN A 472 -47.27 -6.18 -53.53
C GLN A 472 -45.97 -5.49 -53.01
N SER A 473 -45.17 -4.73 -53.76
CA SER A 473 -45.35 -3.76 -54.87
C SER A 473 -45.85 -2.37 -54.45
N THR A 474 -44.96 -1.36 -54.40
CA THR A 474 -44.97 -0.12 -55.21
C THR A 474 -43.97 0.96 -54.71
N GLY A 475 -43.41 1.78 -55.64
CA GLY A 475 -42.78 3.10 -55.38
C GLY A 475 -41.33 3.07 -54.83
N SER A 476 -40.23 3.43 -55.50
CA SER A 476 -39.88 4.35 -56.63
C SER A 476 -39.35 5.74 -56.22
N THR A 477 -38.21 6.12 -56.83
CA THR A 477 -37.69 7.49 -57.10
C THR A 477 -36.96 8.27 -55.98
N PRO A 478 -36.00 9.20 -56.31
CA PRO A 478 -34.60 9.05 -55.84
C PRO A 478 -34.01 10.38 -55.27
N PRO A 479 -32.68 10.60 -55.11
CA PRO A 479 -32.13 11.74 -54.36
C PRO A 479 -31.99 13.02 -55.19
N THR A 480 -31.62 14.13 -54.54
CA THR A 480 -31.34 15.42 -55.19
C THR A 480 -30.07 16.06 -54.61
N GLU A 481 -29.12 16.37 -55.49
CA GLU A 481 -27.93 17.21 -55.25
C GLU A 481 -28.02 18.52 -56.08
N HIS A 482 -27.04 19.42 -55.89
CA HIS A 482 -26.88 20.76 -56.49
C HIS A 482 -27.77 21.86 -55.86
N SER A 483 -27.31 22.97 -55.27
CA SER A 483 -26.16 23.92 -55.45
C SER A 483 -26.55 25.19 -56.24
N GLU A 484 -26.45 26.37 -55.60
CA GLU A 484 -25.76 27.61 -56.08
C GLU A 484 -26.26 28.95 -55.47
N HIS A 485 -25.28 29.80 -55.12
CA HIS A 485 -25.14 31.28 -55.06
C HIS A 485 -26.31 32.30 -54.96
N ALA A 486 -26.16 33.26 -54.01
CA ALA A 486 -26.05 34.74 -54.18
C ALA A 486 -25.99 35.43 -52.78
N GLU A 487 -24.95 36.17 -52.37
CA GLU A 487 -24.72 37.64 -52.56
C GLU A 487 -25.99 38.51 -52.37
N ALA A 488 -26.14 39.23 -51.24
CA ALA A 488 -25.58 40.56 -50.90
C ALA A 488 -26.70 41.65 -50.96
N PRO A 489 -26.56 42.87 -50.39
CA PRO A 489 -25.48 43.44 -49.57
C PRO A 489 -25.80 43.54 -48.06
#